data_AF-A0A4Z2DSV5-F1
#
_entry.id   AF-A0A4Z2DSV5-F1
#
_cell.length_a   1.000
_cell.length_b   1.000
_cell.length_c   1.000
_cell.angle_alpha   90.00
_cell.angle_beta   90.00
_cell.angle_gamma   90.00
#
_symmetry.space_group_name_H-M   'P 1'
#
loop_
_entity.id
_entity.type
_entity.pdbx_description
1 polymer ?
#
loop_
_entity_poly.entity_id
_entity_poly.type
_entity_poly.pdbx_seq_one_letter_code
_entity_poly.pdbx_strand_id
1 'polypeptide(L)'
;MAFKSPNDIPDSTYAQYACFDVLRLATVRGAELAAFESSVNVLTSSALTGLQRLPVRLRRRAASHRVNRLPHRFHRHHHLSNLNENGSKFEGVKLKNKLKSRRYRRRKLRLMAFHERFTTNNDSIGQSHAQKPLWLPTHIWHAKRFHMITKWGWRLPYAPTSKLFKACHRASHNGCLVFDFSYLNCFQIYGPENLLVECLNGIFRLDYQVDSCLPELSKLKTPLWSCEQTGILYATNKRVHDISRPVLGPIRVLWGSLNSVKENFRHVWLWLHPSMSSSAWDLLQTHINEINSLNVTQSCSLQLNDITGYFCRLRLIGRQSHGLISDIIQMKNGDTIDENWTYWNNLSTSIREAACVPPGLVIPLSDCKDFRSNRPRLKIRNRNWSILPIKLNENNPLYRQQQPHRIESSENENGFVLPSGKQLSWLDIQKFCPSRCNSLDQLLSTQINQDTKENSIDIILVQNSTPSLARLSPETIGWDIILRRNFPQSKNEVLLRGSLLARDFLIACVYRGAEVGGQRDLHYWAGLGTRAGGRFDSFPETLWPDTLAGQQFSESVTQQKLSKLQ
;
A
#
# COMPACT_ATOMS: atom_id res chain seq x y z
N MET A 1 -89.03 15.45 -12.10
CA MET A 1 -88.44 14.76 -10.92
C MET A 1 -87.06 15.34 -10.70
N ALA A 2 -86.85 16.00 -9.57
CA ALA A 2 -85.60 16.71 -9.26
C ALA A 2 -84.49 15.71 -8.87
N PHE A 3 -83.32 15.83 -9.48
CA PHE A 3 -82.13 15.08 -9.09
C PHE A 3 -81.55 15.66 -7.79
N LYS A 4 -81.51 14.85 -6.74
CA LYS A 4 -80.84 15.20 -5.47
C LYS A 4 -79.32 15.18 -5.65
N SER A 5 -78.64 16.08 -4.94
CA SER A 5 -77.18 16.20 -4.90
C SER A 5 -76.51 14.99 -4.24
N PRO A 6 -75.22 14.70 -4.54
CA PRO A 6 -74.54 13.45 -4.13
C PRO A 6 -74.32 13.26 -2.62
N ASN A 7 -74.73 14.22 -1.79
CA ASN A 7 -74.48 14.22 -0.35
C ASN A 7 -75.64 13.63 0.48
N ASP A 8 -76.72 13.16 -0.16
CA ASP A 8 -77.91 12.62 0.52
C ASP A 8 -78.04 11.08 0.40
N ILE A 9 -76.92 10.36 0.24
CA ILE A 9 -76.92 8.90 0.31
C ILE A 9 -76.65 8.51 1.77
N PRO A 10 -77.55 7.76 2.45
CA PRO A 10 -77.35 7.39 3.83
C PRO A 10 -76.11 6.49 3.97
N ASP A 11 -75.22 6.84 4.92
CA ASP A 11 -73.99 6.12 5.29
C ASP A 11 -74.19 4.61 5.48
N SER A 12 -75.42 4.17 5.75
CA SER A 12 -75.79 2.75 5.89
C SER A 12 -75.60 1.93 4.61
N THR A 13 -75.66 2.54 3.42
CA THR A 13 -75.41 1.84 2.15
C THR A 13 -73.92 1.66 1.87
N TYR A 14 -73.05 2.57 2.32
CA TYR A 14 -71.60 2.38 2.26
C TYR A 14 -71.13 1.23 3.16
N ALA A 15 -71.78 1.03 4.31
CA ALA A 15 -71.44 -0.05 5.24
C ALA A 15 -71.68 -1.47 4.69
N GLN A 16 -72.63 -1.64 3.76
CA GLN A 16 -72.92 -2.95 3.15
C GLN A 16 -71.99 -3.31 1.98
N TYR A 17 -71.29 -2.32 1.38
CA TYR A 17 -70.40 -2.54 0.23
C TYR A 17 -68.92 -2.21 0.50
N ALA A 18 -68.58 -1.59 1.63
CA ALA A 18 -67.20 -1.42 2.07
C ALA A 18 -66.66 -2.71 2.73
N CYS A 19 -66.36 -3.71 1.90
CA CYS A 19 -65.82 -5.01 2.32
C CYS A 19 -64.43 -4.94 2.98
N PHE A 20 -63.75 -3.78 2.97
CA PHE A 20 -62.48 -3.59 3.65
C PHE A 20 -62.27 -2.15 4.14
N ASP A 21 -61.80 -2.02 5.37
CA ASP A 21 -61.38 -0.75 5.97
C ASP A 21 -60.02 -0.33 5.37
N VAL A 22 -60.07 0.63 4.45
CA VAL A 22 -58.90 1.16 3.73
C VAL A 22 -57.89 1.81 4.67
N LEU A 23 -58.35 2.51 5.71
CA LEU A 23 -57.47 3.19 6.67
C LEU A 23 -56.73 2.17 7.52
N ARG A 24 -57.43 1.13 7.99
CA ARG A 24 -56.81 0.03 8.72
C ARG A 24 -55.86 -0.78 7.86
N LEU A 25 -56.20 -1.06 6.60
CA LEU A 25 -55.31 -1.76 5.68
C LEU A 25 -54.05 -0.93 5.35
N ALA A 26 -54.21 0.37 5.11
CA ALA A 26 -53.10 1.28 4.82
C ALA A 26 -52.18 1.48 6.03
N THR A 27 -52.72 1.54 7.25
CA THR A 27 -51.93 1.65 8.48
C THR A 27 -51.18 0.35 8.79
N VAL A 28 -51.82 -0.81 8.67
CA VAL A 28 -51.17 -2.13 8.87
C VAL A 28 -50.07 -2.37 7.84
N ARG A 29 -50.30 -2.03 6.56
CA ARG A 29 -49.31 -2.19 5.48
C ARG A 29 -48.37 -1.00 5.31
N GLY A 30 -48.50 0.04 6.13
CA GLY A 30 -47.63 1.23 6.05
C GLY A 30 -46.16 0.88 6.28
N ALA A 31 -45.88 -0.01 7.24
CA ALA A 31 -44.53 -0.51 7.50
C ALA A 31 -43.98 -1.34 6.33
N GLU A 32 -44.82 -2.15 5.67
CA GLU A 32 -44.44 -2.93 4.49
C GLU A 32 -44.14 -2.03 3.30
N LEU A 33 -44.95 -1.00 3.07
CA LEU A 33 -44.75 0.00 2.01
C LEU A 33 -43.49 0.84 2.26
N ALA A 34 -43.24 1.24 3.50
CA ALA A 34 -42.00 1.93 3.88
C ALA A 34 -40.77 1.02 3.73
N ALA A 35 -40.89 -0.26 4.10
CA ALA A 35 -39.83 -1.26 3.89
C ALA A 35 -39.58 -1.47 2.38
N PHE A 36 -40.64 -1.58 1.58
CA PHE A 36 -40.55 -1.70 0.14
C PHE A 36 -39.90 -0.46 -0.49
N GLU A 37 -40.35 0.75 -0.13
CA GLU A 37 -39.76 2.02 -0.59
C GLU A 37 -38.29 2.14 -0.18
N SER A 38 -37.92 1.68 1.02
CA SER A 38 -36.51 1.66 1.46
C SER A 38 -35.66 0.63 0.70
N SER A 39 -36.25 -0.50 0.31
CA SER A 39 -35.57 -1.58 -0.42
C SER A 39 -35.38 -1.26 -1.90
N VAL A 40 -36.37 -0.59 -2.50
CA VAL A 40 -36.27 -0.03 -3.83
C VAL A 40 -35.37 1.18 -3.71
N ASN A 41 -34.13 1.09 -4.18
CA ASN A 41 -33.24 2.25 -4.22
C ASN A 41 -33.91 3.36 -5.03
N VAL A 42 -34.59 4.31 -4.35
CA VAL A 42 -35.41 5.38 -4.94
C VAL A 42 -34.59 6.16 -5.97
N LEU A 43 -33.31 6.35 -5.71
CA LEU A 43 -32.35 7.02 -6.62
C LEU A 43 -32.08 6.27 -7.93
N THR A 44 -32.30 4.96 -7.97
CA THR A 44 -32.11 4.12 -9.17
C THR A 44 -33.43 3.81 -9.88
N SER A 45 -34.55 3.74 -9.15
CA SER A 45 -35.89 3.55 -9.71
C SER A 45 -36.41 4.84 -10.36
N SER A 46 -36.21 6.00 -9.71
CA SER A 46 -36.57 7.33 -10.24
C SER A 46 -35.60 7.88 -11.30
N ALA A 47 -34.52 7.16 -11.59
CA ALA A 47 -33.51 7.59 -12.55
C ALA A 47 -34.07 7.62 -13.98
N LEU A 48 -34.23 8.83 -14.54
CA LEU A 48 -34.71 9.08 -15.89
C LEU A 48 -33.82 8.46 -16.97
N THR A 49 -32.52 8.33 -16.70
CA THR A 49 -31.54 7.77 -17.67
C THR A 49 -30.85 6.54 -17.13
N GLY A 50 -30.54 5.58 -18.01
CA GLY A 50 -29.73 4.40 -17.67
C GLY A 50 -28.35 4.75 -17.09
N LEU A 51 -27.85 5.97 -17.34
CA LEU A 51 -26.62 6.52 -16.77
C LEU A 51 -26.74 6.86 -15.28
N GLN A 52 -27.90 7.36 -14.85
CA GLN A 52 -28.17 7.73 -13.46
C GLN A 52 -28.37 6.50 -12.57
N ARG A 53 -28.83 5.37 -13.14
CA ARG A 53 -28.94 4.08 -12.43
C ARG A 53 -27.60 3.54 -11.91
N LEU A 54 -26.48 3.93 -12.52
CA LEU A 54 -25.16 3.50 -12.06
C LEU A 54 -24.74 4.21 -10.77
N PRO A 55 -24.07 3.53 -9.83
CA PRO A 55 -23.43 4.18 -8.67
C PRO A 55 -22.51 5.31 -9.10
N VAL A 56 -22.51 6.43 -8.37
CA VAL A 56 -21.75 7.65 -8.70
C VAL A 56 -20.28 7.36 -9.07
N ARG A 57 -19.63 6.46 -8.34
CA ARG A 57 -18.24 6.05 -8.56
C ARG A 57 -17.96 5.36 -9.91
N LEU A 58 -18.99 4.74 -10.52
CA LEU A 58 -18.89 4.06 -11.80
C LEU A 58 -19.32 4.94 -12.98
N ARG A 59 -20.01 6.06 -12.72
CA ARG A 59 -20.46 6.98 -13.75
C ARG A 59 -19.27 7.59 -14.50
N ARG A 60 -19.37 7.64 -15.83
CA ARG A 60 -18.37 8.25 -16.72
C ARG A 60 -19.04 9.31 -17.58
N ARG A 61 -18.52 10.55 -17.55
CA ARG A 61 -19.05 11.65 -18.39
C ARG A 61 -19.05 11.31 -19.88
N ALA A 62 -17.99 10.64 -20.34
CA ALA A 62 -17.86 10.21 -21.73
C ALA A 62 -18.86 9.11 -22.15
N ALA A 63 -19.68 8.57 -21.23
CA ALA A 63 -20.71 7.58 -21.55
C ALA A 63 -21.89 8.18 -22.33
N SER A 64 -22.10 9.50 -22.29
CA SER A 64 -23.13 10.15 -23.11
C SER A 64 -22.89 9.93 -24.60
N HIS A 65 -21.67 10.16 -25.09
CA HIS A 65 -21.32 10.05 -26.51
C HIS A 65 -20.54 8.78 -26.89
N ARG A 66 -20.12 7.94 -25.92
CA ARG A 66 -19.41 6.67 -26.19
C ARG A 66 -19.99 5.53 -25.37
N VAL A 67 -20.80 4.69 -26.01
CA VAL A 67 -21.48 3.53 -25.40
C VAL A 67 -20.52 2.56 -24.74
N ASN A 68 -19.33 2.34 -25.33
CA ASN A 68 -18.28 1.45 -24.80
C ASN A 68 -17.71 1.86 -23.43
N ARG A 69 -18.12 3.02 -22.88
CA ARG A 69 -17.81 3.43 -21.50
C ARG A 69 -18.80 2.90 -20.47
N LEU A 70 -19.91 2.32 -20.90
CA LEU A 70 -20.90 1.64 -20.06
C LEU A 70 -20.67 0.13 -20.05
N PRO A 71 -21.10 -0.57 -18.98
CA PRO A 71 -21.15 -2.02 -18.98
C PRO A 71 -22.08 -2.54 -20.10
N HIS A 72 -21.73 -3.67 -20.70
CA HIS A 72 -22.42 -4.22 -21.88
C HIS A 72 -23.95 -4.37 -21.67
N ARG A 73 -24.38 -4.78 -20.47
CA ARG A 73 -25.81 -4.91 -20.14
C ARG A 73 -26.59 -3.59 -20.27
N PHE A 74 -25.93 -2.44 -20.11
CA PHE A 74 -26.52 -1.11 -20.22
C PHE A 74 -26.50 -0.54 -21.64
N HIS A 75 -25.86 -1.20 -22.61
CA HIS A 75 -25.81 -0.72 -24.00
C HIS A 75 -27.21 -0.65 -24.61
N ARG A 76 -28.07 -1.64 -24.29
CA ARG A 76 -29.47 -1.69 -24.73
C ARG A 76 -30.28 -0.45 -24.32
N HIS A 77 -30.00 0.12 -23.14
CA HIS A 77 -30.71 1.28 -22.62
C HIS A 77 -30.18 2.62 -23.14
N HIS A 78 -29.00 2.65 -23.76
CA HIS A 78 -28.40 3.88 -24.30
C HIS A 78 -28.99 4.28 -25.66
N HIS A 79 -29.39 3.30 -26.48
CA HIS A 79 -30.02 3.57 -27.77
C HIS A 79 -31.43 4.14 -27.63
N LEU A 80 -32.19 3.65 -26.64
CA LEU A 80 -33.56 4.08 -26.36
C LEU A 80 -33.66 5.57 -25.98
N SER A 81 -32.66 6.12 -25.27
CA SER A 81 -32.66 7.53 -24.90
C SER A 81 -32.34 8.49 -26.05
N ASN A 82 -31.65 8.02 -27.10
CA ASN A 82 -31.27 8.85 -28.24
C ASN A 82 -32.28 8.81 -29.40
N LEU A 83 -33.20 7.84 -29.41
CA LEU A 83 -34.26 7.71 -30.41
C LEU A 83 -35.33 8.80 -30.25
N ASN A 84 -35.59 9.24 -29.02
CA ASN A 84 -36.66 10.20 -28.74
C ASN A 84 -36.26 11.67 -29.00
N GLU A 85 -34.97 11.99 -29.14
CA GLU A 85 -34.50 13.36 -29.48
C GLU A 85 -34.06 13.51 -30.94
N ASN A 86 -33.78 12.42 -31.66
CA ASN A 86 -33.31 12.44 -33.05
C ASN A 86 -34.38 11.92 -34.04
N GLY A 87 -35.62 12.34 -33.84
CA GLY A 87 -36.73 12.10 -34.79
C GLY A 87 -36.54 12.75 -36.17
N SER A 88 -35.44 13.46 -36.43
CA SER A 88 -35.06 13.92 -37.76
C SER A 88 -34.12 12.90 -38.42
N LYS A 89 -34.70 12.03 -39.25
CA LYS A 89 -33.99 11.32 -40.32
C LYS A 89 -33.26 12.35 -41.19
N PHE A 90 -31.97 12.57 -40.95
CA PHE A 90 -31.08 13.23 -41.91
C PHE A 90 -30.57 12.15 -42.88
N GLU A 91 -31.42 11.76 -43.83
CA GLU A 91 -30.96 11.17 -45.08
C GLU A 91 -30.15 12.22 -45.83
N GLY A 92 -28.88 11.92 -46.13
CA GLY A 92 -28.13 12.65 -47.18
C GLY A 92 -26.95 13.52 -46.76
N VAL A 93 -26.41 13.47 -45.53
CA VAL A 93 -25.13 14.17 -45.26
C VAL A 93 -23.95 13.26 -45.62
N LYS A 94 -23.39 13.45 -46.83
CA LYS A 94 -22.10 12.87 -47.24
C LYS A 94 -21.07 13.13 -46.13
N LEU A 95 -20.54 12.05 -45.54
CA LEU A 95 -19.47 12.08 -44.54
C LEU A 95 -18.22 12.72 -45.19
N LYS A 96 -18.07 14.04 -45.09
CA LYS A 96 -16.79 14.70 -45.37
C LYS A 96 -15.72 13.98 -44.54
N ASN A 97 -14.63 13.55 -45.18
CA ASN A 97 -13.47 12.94 -44.51
C ASN A 97 -12.93 13.90 -43.44
N LYS A 98 -13.47 13.83 -42.23
CA LYS A 98 -13.08 14.72 -41.13
C LYS A 98 -11.61 14.45 -40.84
N LEU A 99 -10.79 15.50 -40.95
CA LEU A 99 -9.40 15.47 -40.53
C LEU A 99 -9.28 14.82 -39.15
N LYS A 100 -8.36 13.87 -39.00
CA LYS A 100 -8.14 13.19 -37.73
C LYS A 100 -7.90 14.24 -36.64
N SER A 101 -8.57 14.07 -35.50
CA SER A 101 -8.52 15.04 -34.40
C SER A 101 -7.09 15.46 -34.04
N ARG A 102 -6.89 16.71 -33.60
CA ARG A 102 -5.59 17.23 -33.13
C ARG A 102 -4.92 16.29 -32.12
N ARG A 103 -5.72 15.64 -31.26
CA ARG A 103 -5.26 14.63 -30.28
C ARG A 103 -4.61 13.42 -30.95
N TYR A 104 -5.19 12.92 -32.03
CA TYR A 104 -4.62 11.81 -32.79
C TYR A 104 -3.30 12.21 -33.45
N ARG A 105 -3.27 13.36 -34.12
CA ARG A 105 -2.06 13.87 -34.79
C ARG A 105 -0.87 14.05 -33.84
N ARG A 106 -1.12 14.51 -32.61
CA ARG A 106 -0.06 14.71 -31.58
C ARG A 106 0.35 13.46 -30.80
N ARG A 107 -0.26 12.29 -31.06
CA ARG A 107 -0.03 11.09 -30.24
C ARG A 107 1.40 10.57 -30.32
N LYS A 108 1.99 10.49 -31.52
CA LYS A 108 3.36 9.97 -31.72
C LYS A 108 4.39 10.81 -30.95
N LEU A 109 4.40 12.12 -31.18
CA LEU A 109 5.28 13.07 -30.49
C LEU A 109 5.13 13.00 -28.96
N ARG A 110 3.89 12.85 -28.46
CA ARG A 110 3.66 12.69 -27.03
C ARG A 110 4.23 11.40 -26.46
N LEU A 111 4.18 10.29 -27.21
CA LEU A 111 4.75 9.03 -26.76
C LEU A 111 6.28 9.09 -26.76
N MET A 112 6.89 9.74 -27.76
CA MET A 112 8.33 9.97 -27.82
C MET A 112 8.83 10.83 -26.65
N ALA A 113 8.22 12.00 -26.42
CA ALA A 113 8.55 12.85 -25.28
C ALA A 113 8.34 12.15 -23.93
N PHE A 114 7.40 11.21 -23.87
CA PHE A 114 7.11 10.43 -22.68
C PHE A 114 8.17 9.35 -22.42
N HIS A 115 8.69 8.73 -23.48
CA HIS A 115 9.80 7.78 -23.40
C HIS A 115 11.10 8.47 -22.97
N GLU A 116 11.45 9.59 -23.62
CA GLU A 116 12.61 10.42 -23.28
C GLU A 116 12.56 10.90 -21.82
N ARG A 117 11.36 11.22 -21.31
CA ARG A 117 11.20 11.56 -19.91
C ARG A 117 11.47 10.39 -18.96
N PHE A 118 11.17 9.16 -19.36
CA PHE A 118 11.48 8.00 -18.53
C PHE A 118 12.97 7.67 -18.50
N THR A 119 13.66 7.80 -19.62
CA THR A 119 15.11 7.58 -19.68
C THR A 119 15.83 8.61 -18.82
N THR A 120 15.54 9.90 -19.01
CA THR A 120 16.14 10.99 -18.23
C THR A 120 15.84 10.91 -16.74
N ASN A 121 14.62 10.53 -16.34
CA ASN A 121 14.30 10.33 -14.93
C ASN A 121 15.19 9.24 -14.29
N ASN A 122 15.50 8.17 -15.01
CA ASN A 122 16.32 7.08 -14.48
C ASN A 122 17.78 7.52 -14.31
N ASP A 123 18.33 8.23 -15.30
CA ASP A 123 19.72 8.71 -15.27
C ASP A 123 19.97 9.78 -14.19
N SER A 124 18.91 10.51 -13.82
CA SER A 124 18.98 11.58 -12.79
C SER A 124 18.81 11.09 -11.35
N ILE A 125 18.51 9.81 -11.13
CA ILE A 125 18.43 9.23 -9.78
C ILE A 125 19.85 9.19 -9.20
N GLY A 126 20.12 10.01 -8.18
CA GLY A 126 21.45 10.17 -7.55
C GLY A 126 22.15 11.49 -7.86
N GLN A 127 21.66 12.29 -8.81
CA GLN A 127 22.17 13.65 -9.04
C GLN A 127 21.33 14.67 -8.27
N SER A 128 21.97 15.34 -7.30
CA SER A 128 21.35 16.37 -6.43
C SER A 128 20.76 17.57 -7.19
N HIS A 129 21.09 17.73 -8.47
CA HIS A 129 20.70 18.88 -9.30
C HIS A 129 19.90 18.48 -10.56
N ALA A 130 18.91 17.59 -10.43
CA ALA A 130 17.94 17.40 -11.50
C ALA A 130 17.12 18.69 -11.72
N GLN A 131 17.25 19.33 -12.89
CA GLN A 131 16.45 20.53 -13.23
C GLN A 131 14.93 20.27 -13.25
N LYS A 132 14.51 19.00 -13.30
CA LYS A 132 13.12 18.56 -13.36
C LYS A 132 12.81 17.58 -12.23
N PRO A 133 11.59 17.62 -11.68
CA PRO A 133 11.18 16.71 -10.63
C PRO A 133 11.06 15.26 -11.13
N LEU A 134 11.60 14.34 -10.34
CA LEU A 134 11.62 12.89 -10.59
C LEU A 134 10.21 12.30 -10.57
N TRP A 135 10.02 11.21 -11.33
CA TRP A 135 8.76 10.47 -11.38
C TRP A 135 8.80 9.21 -10.54
N LEU A 136 7.76 9.02 -9.73
CA LEU A 136 7.45 7.75 -9.09
C LEU A 136 7.25 6.64 -10.14
N PRO A 137 7.44 5.35 -9.78
CA PRO A 137 7.28 4.25 -10.74
C PRO A 137 5.82 4.10 -11.16
N THR A 138 4.89 4.49 -10.28
CA THR A 138 3.46 4.52 -10.54
C THR A 138 2.95 5.87 -11.08
N HIS A 139 3.85 6.80 -11.47
CA HIS A 139 3.50 8.20 -11.78
C HIS A 139 2.37 8.32 -12.81
N ILE A 140 2.39 7.55 -13.91
CA ILE A 140 1.34 7.58 -14.93
C ILE A 140 -0.03 7.24 -14.33
N TRP A 141 -0.06 6.23 -13.47
CA TRP A 141 -1.31 5.74 -12.91
C TRP A 141 -1.93 6.80 -12.00
N HIS A 142 -1.09 7.44 -11.18
CA HIS A 142 -1.45 8.54 -10.29
C HIS A 142 -1.82 9.81 -11.07
N ALA A 143 -1.01 10.26 -12.03
CA ALA A 143 -1.27 11.48 -12.81
C ALA A 143 -2.61 11.44 -13.58
N LYS A 144 -3.12 10.24 -13.89
CA LYS A 144 -4.45 10.06 -14.52
C LYS A 144 -5.62 10.16 -13.54
N ARG A 145 -5.39 10.08 -12.23
CA ARG A 145 -6.42 9.87 -11.20
C ARG A 145 -6.32 10.84 -10.01
N PHE A 146 -5.16 11.45 -9.80
CA PHE A 146 -4.81 12.32 -8.69
C PHE A 146 -4.37 13.68 -9.19
N HIS A 147 -4.57 14.69 -8.36
CA HIS A 147 -3.87 15.96 -8.49
C HIS A 147 -2.41 15.73 -8.09
N MET A 148 -1.48 16.08 -8.97
CA MET A 148 -0.05 15.87 -8.74
C MET A 148 0.60 17.16 -8.23
N ILE A 149 1.50 17.03 -7.25
CA ILE A 149 2.29 18.13 -6.69
C ILE A 149 3.78 17.81 -6.79
N THR A 150 4.62 18.84 -6.84
CA THR A 150 6.07 18.71 -6.76
C THR A 150 6.51 18.99 -5.32
N LYS A 151 7.10 18.00 -4.65
CA LYS A 151 7.68 18.12 -3.31
C LYS A 151 8.94 17.27 -3.23
N TRP A 152 9.96 17.76 -2.52
CA TRP A 152 11.19 17.03 -2.22
C TRP A 152 11.93 16.46 -3.45
N GLY A 153 11.91 17.17 -4.58
CA GLY A 153 12.50 16.70 -5.84
C GLY A 153 11.65 15.69 -6.62
N TRP A 154 10.48 15.28 -6.11
CA TRP A 154 9.59 14.29 -6.73
C TRP A 154 8.24 14.87 -7.16
N ARG A 155 7.61 14.25 -8.16
CA ARG A 155 6.23 14.52 -8.58
C ARG A 155 5.26 13.52 -7.94
N LEU A 156 4.69 13.89 -6.79
CA LEU A 156 3.88 13.06 -5.91
C LEU A 156 2.36 13.22 -6.14
N PRO A 157 1.55 12.18 -5.87
CA PRO A 157 0.09 12.28 -5.82
C PRO A 157 -0.36 13.02 -4.56
N TYR A 158 -1.05 14.14 -4.68
CA TYR A 158 -1.56 14.89 -3.53
C TYR A 158 -2.91 14.36 -3.04
N ALA A 159 -3.93 14.42 -3.90
CA ALA A 159 -5.29 14.05 -3.56
C ALA A 159 -5.99 13.43 -4.77
N PRO A 160 -6.89 12.44 -4.57
CA PRO A 160 -7.65 11.87 -5.66
C PRO A 160 -8.58 12.93 -6.28
N THR A 161 -8.78 12.86 -7.60
CA THR A 161 -9.70 13.75 -8.32
C THR A 161 -11.16 13.54 -7.93
N SER A 162 -11.50 12.36 -7.42
CA SER A 162 -12.80 12.04 -6.82
C SER A 162 -12.79 12.34 -5.32
N LYS A 163 -13.91 12.85 -4.80
CA LYS A 163 -14.13 13.11 -3.36
C LYS A 163 -14.21 11.79 -2.56
N LEU A 164 -13.06 11.17 -2.28
CA LEU A 164 -12.93 9.87 -1.61
C LEU A 164 -12.39 9.94 -0.18
N PHE A 165 -12.21 11.12 0.40
CA PHE A 165 -11.58 11.30 1.71
C PHE A 165 -12.14 10.37 2.82
N LYS A 166 -13.46 10.39 3.04
CA LYS A 166 -14.12 9.50 4.02
C LYS A 166 -13.99 8.01 3.65
N ALA A 167 -13.90 7.68 2.37
CA ALA A 167 -13.70 6.31 1.92
C ALA A 167 -12.28 5.83 2.19
N CYS A 168 -11.27 6.68 1.97
CA CYS A 168 -9.88 6.41 2.33
C CYS A 168 -9.73 6.21 3.84
N HIS A 169 -10.34 7.05 4.67
CA HIS A 169 -10.36 6.86 6.12
C HIS A 169 -11.04 5.55 6.55
N ARG A 170 -12.21 5.22 5.99
CA ARG A 170 -12.83 3.91 6.30
C ARG A 170 -11.96 2.74 5.82
N ALA A 171 -11.26 2.90 4.71
CA ALA A 171 -10.35 1.89 4.18
C ALA A 171 -9.10 1.71 5.05
N SER A 172 -8.60 2.76 5.72
CA SER A 172 -7.44 2.65 6.60
C SER A 172 -7.70 1.81 7.85
N HIS A 173 -8.94 1.76 8.35
CA HIS A 173 -9.30 0.93 9.51
C HIS A 173 -9.94 -0.41 9.10
N ASN A 174 -10.97 -0.39 8.25
CA ASN A 174 -11.78 -1.60 7.98
C ASN A 174 -11.49 -2.25 6.62
N GLY A 175 -10.73 -1.57 5.75
CA GLY A 175 -10.45 -2.02 4.40
C GLY A 175 -8.96 -2.20 4.17
N CYS A 176 -8.52 -1.84 2.96
CA CYS A 176 -7.12 -1.74 2.60
C CYS A 176 -6.90 -0.42 1.84
N LEU A 177 -5.95 0.39 2.30
CA LEU A 177 -5.52 1.62 1.66
C LEU A 177 -4.05 1.48 1.26
N VAL A 178 -3.73 1.82 0.02
CA VAL A 178 -2.36 1.72 -0.53
C VAL A 178 -1.77 3.11 -0.76
N PHE A 179 -0.50 3.27 -0.40
CA PHE A 179 0.32 4.46 -0.64
C PHE A 179 1.61 4.08 -1.38
N ASP A 180 2.13 5.02 -2.17
CA ASP A 180 3.42 4.89 -2.84
C ASP A 180 4.48 5.69 -2.08
N PHE A 181 5.39 4.98 -1.41
CA PHE A 181 6.51 5.51 -0.62
C PHE A 181 7.84 5.44 -1.38
N SER A 182 7.81 5.20 -2.69
CA SER A 182 9.04 5.06 -3.49
C SER A 182 9.85 6.34 -3.67
N TYR A 183 9.43 7.44 -3.05
CA TYR A 183 10.21 8.67 -2.96
C TYR A 183 11.18 8.66 -1.77
N LEU A 184 11.05 7.71 -0.83
CA LEU A 184 12.01 7.59 0.27
C LEU A 184 13.40 7.26 -0.27
N ASN A 185 14.40 7.86 0.36
CA ASN A 185 15.80 7.59 0.06
C ASN A 185 16.25 6.34 0.81
N CYS A 186 17.17 5.59 0.21
CA CYS A 186 17.68 4.34 0.75
C CYS A 186 19.21 4.34 0.70
N PHE A 187 19.85 4.35 1.86
CA PHE A 187 21.30 4.21 1.97
C PHE A 187 21.64 2.79 2.44
N GLN A 188 22.63 2.18 1.83
CA GLN A 188 23.14 0.87 2.24
C GLN A 188 24.48 1.04 2.93
N ILE A 189 24.60 0.38 4.07
CA ILE A 189 25.87 0.21 4.77
C ILE A 189 26.22 -1.28 4.71
N TYR A 190 27.45 -1.59 4.30
CA TYR A 190 27.99 -2.94 4.26
C TYR A 190 29.29 -3.00 5.05
N GLY A 191 29.42 -4.01 5.91
CA GLY A 191 30.64 -4.22 6.68
C GLY A 191 30.47 -5.25 7.79
N PRO A 192 31.47 -5.39 8.68
CA PRO A 192 31.41 -6.29 9.82
C PRO A 192 30.40 -5.79 10.87
N GLU A 193 29.69 -6.73 11.50
CA GLU A 193 28.60 -6.46 12.43
C GLU A 193 29.01 -5.57 13.62
N ASN A 194 30.21 -5.79 14.19
CA ASN A 194 30.71 -5.00 15.33
C ASN A 194 30.79 -3.51 14.99
N LEU A 195 31.38 -3.18 13.83
CA LEU A 195 31.54 -1.79 13.39
C LEU A 195 30.20 -1.17 12.97
N LEU A 196 29.29 -1.96 12.40
CA LEU A 196 27.94 -1.51 12.08
C LEU A 196 27.17 -1.09 13.33
N VAL A 197 27.27 -1.89 14.40
CA VAL A 197 26.62 -1.59 15.68
C VAL A 197 27.21 -0.36 16.33
N GLU A 198 28.54 -0.22 16.33
CA GLU A 198 29.22 0.96 16.85
C GLU A 198 28.78 2.23 16.10
N CYS A 199 28.76 2.18 14.77
CA CYS A 199 28.31 3.27 13.91
C CYS A 199 26.85 3.65 14.19
N LEU A 200 25.95 2.67 14.22
CA LEU A 200 24.53 2.91 14.43
C LEU A 200 24.22 3.38 15.86
N ASN A 201 24.83 2.79 16.89
CA ASN A 201 24.59 3.24 18.28
C ASN A 201 25.06 4.69 18.51
N GLY A 202 26.07 5.15 17.78
CA GLY A 202 26.54 6.53 17.85
C GLY A 202 25.53 7.57 17.37
N ILE A 203 24.64 7.20 16.44
CA ILE A 203 23.84 8.14 15.64
C ILE A 203 22.33 7.86 15.76
N PHE A 204 21.98 6.59 15.75
CA PHE A 204 20.63 6.07 15.72
C PHE A 204 20.21 5.63 17.11
N ARG A 205 19.08 6.16 17.59
CA ARG A 205 18.43 5.66 18.79
C ARG A 205 17.15 4.93 18.40
N LEU A 206 17.05 3.67 18.80
CA LEU A 206 15.80 2.93 18.69
C LEU A 206 14.71 3.59 19.56
N ASP A 207 13.46 3.53 19.09
CA ASP A 207 12.30 3.95 19.86
C ASP A 207 12.01 2.90 20.94
N TYR A 208 12.70 2.98 22.08
CA TYR A 208 12.52 2.09 23.23
C TYR A 208 11.19 2.38 23.92
N GLN A 209 10.09 1.72 23.53
CA GLN A 209 8.86 1.80 24.31
C GLN A 209 8.05 0.50 24.48
N VAL A 210 8.51 -0.67 24.01
CA VAL A 210 7.86 -1.94 24.38
C VAL A 210 8.87 -3.09 24.40
N ASP A 211 9.31 -3.50 25.59
CA ASP A 211 10.24 -4.62 25.80
C ASP A 211 9.67 -5.98 25.36
N SER A 212 8.34 -6.11 25.26
CA SER A 212 7.67 -7.40 24.98
C SER A 212 7.55 -7.79 23.51
N CYS A 213 8.02 -6.97 22.56
CA CYS A 213 7.88 -7.23 21.11
C CYS A 213 9.19 -7.14 20.32
N LEU A 214 10.33 -7.08 21.03
CA LEU A 214 11.64 -6.97 20.40
C LEU A 214 12.02 -8.28 19.69
N PRO A 215 12.71 -8.21 18.53
CA PRO A 215 13.33 -9.38 17.94
C PRO A 215 14.39 -9.94 18.89
N GLU A 216 14.65 -11.24 18.81
CA GLU A 216 15.72 -11.86 19.58
C GLU A 216 17.05 -11.19 19.21
N LEU A 217 17.75 -10.73 20.25
CA LEU A 217 19.00 -9.99 20.11
C LEU A 217 20.20 -10.93 20.30
N SER A 218 21.21 -10.75 19.46
CA SER A 218 22.52 -11.38 19.62
C SER A 218 23.27 -10.80 20.84
N LYS A 219 24.43 -11.37 21.16
CA LYS A 219 25.35 -10.84 22.19
C LYS A 219 25.74 -9.37 21.91
N LEU A 220 25.74 -8.96 20.64
CA LEU A 220 26.07 -7.61 20.17
C LEU A 220 24.85 -6.68 20.14
N LYS A 221 23.70 -7.11 20.67
CA LYS A 221 22.41 -6.39 20.64
C LYS A 221 21.88 -6.13 19.23
N THR A 222 22.26 -6.97 18.26
CA THR A 222 21.70 -6.94 16.90
C THR A 222 20.58 -7.95 16.75
N PRO A 223 19.60 -7.72 15.87
CA PRO A 223 18.57 -8.71 15.62
C PRO A 223 19.18 -9.95 14.96
N LEU A 224 18.87 -11.13 15.50
CA LEU A 224 19.35 -12.40 14.94
C LEU A 224 18.78 -12.65 13.53
N TRP A 225 17.55 -12.21 13.28
CA TRP A 225 16.85 -12.34 12.01
C TRP A 225 16.83 -11.03 11.22
N SER A 226 16.45 -11.13 9.95
CA SER A 226 16.13 -9.95 9.15
C SER A 226 14.89 -9.27 9.72
N CYS A 227 15.02 -8.02 10.15
CA CYS A 227 13.89 -7.24 10.66
C CYS A 227 14.04 -5.76 10.32
N GLU A 228 12.91 -5.06 10.24
CA GLU A 228 12.89 -3.61 10.19
C GLU A 228 12.69 -3.03 11.58
N GLN A 229 13.62 -2.18 12.01
CA GLN A 229 13.53 -1.40 13.23
C GLN A 229 13.26 0.06 12.90
N THR A 230 12.47 0.72 13.73
CA THR A 230 12.17 2.14 13.58
C THR A 230 12.83 2.92 14.71
N GLY A 231 13.34 4.11 14.40
CA GLY A 231 13.95 4.97 15.40
C GLY A 231 14.26 6.35 14.85
N ILE A 232 15.07 7.09 15.61
CA ILE A 232 15.33 8.50 15.35
C ILE A 232 16.82 8.69 15.10
N LEU A 233 17.14 9.42 14.03
CA LEU A 233 18.51 9.83 13.71
C LEU A 233 18.82 11.16 14.38
N TYR A 234 19.92 11.23 15.10
CA TYR A 234 20.40 12.44 15.75
C TYR A 234 21.56 13.03 14.97
N ALA A 235 21.59 14.35 14.84
CA ALA A 235 22.75 15.06 14.35
C ALA A 235 23.85 15.10 15.42
N THR A 236 25.10 15.02 15.00
CA THR A 236 26.24 15.01 15.92
C THR A 236 26.75 16.41 16.19
N ASN A 237 26.57 16.85 17.44
CA ASN A 237 27.18 18.09 17.93
C ASN A 237 28.54 17.75 18.54
N LYS A 238 29.61 17.85 17.74
CA LYS A 238 30.99 17.66 18.23
C LYS A 238 31.45 18.71 19.26
N ARG A 239 30.67 19.79 19.47
CA ARG A 239 31.08 20.95 20.26
C ARG A 239 30.53 21.00 21.68
N VAL A 240 29.51 20.22 22.02
CA VAL A 240 28.90 20.24 23.37
C VAL A 240 28.41 18.84 23.72
N HIS A 241 28.99 18.22 24.75
CA HIS A 241 28.65 16.88 25.19
C HIS A 241 27.31 16.79 25.96
N ASP A 242 26.81 17.92 26.48
CA ASP A 242 25.71 17.94 27.47
C ASP A 242 24.38 18.58 27.00
N ILE A 243 24.28 19.05 25.76
CA ILE A 243 23.01 19.55 25.20
C ILE A 243 22.38 18.46 24.33
N SER A 244 21.07 18.24 24.49
CA SER A 244 20.25 17.34 23.68
C SER A 244 20.63 17.44 22.20
N ARG A 245 21.15 16.34 21.64
CA ARG A 245 21.53 16.28 20.22
C ARG A 245 20.34 16.67 19.34
N PRO A 246 20.50 17.56 18.35
CA PRO A 246 19.41 17.96 17.48
C PRO A 246 18.89 16.74 16.71
N VAL A 247 17.57 16.57 16.69
CA VAL A 247 16.92 15.47 15.99
C VAL A 247 16.89 15.79 14.50
N LEU A 248 17.46 14.91 13.68
CA LEU A 248 17.39 15.06 12.22
C LEU A 248 16.03 14.58 11.69
N GLY A 249 15.57 13.42 12.15
CA GLY A 249 14.27 12.87 11.78
C GLY A 249 14.13 11.37 12.02
N PRO A 250 12.96 10.80 11.70
CA PRO A 250 12.70 9.38 11.79
C PRO A 250 13.41 8.59 10.67
N ILE A 251 13.89 7.39 11.01
CA ILE A 251 14.54 6.48 10.08
C ILE A 251 14.04 5.04 10.31
N ARG A 252 13.94 4.27 9.23
CA ARG A 252 13.65 2.83 9.29
C ARG A 252 14.89 2.06 8.85
N VAL A 253 15.37 1.20 9.73
CA VAL A 253 16.59 0.40 9.57
C VAL A 253 16.17 -1.02 9.26
N LEU A 254 16.41 -1.45 8.03
CA LEU A 254 16.21 -2.84 7.61
C LEU A 254 17.53 -3.59 7.78
N TRP A 255 17.55 -4.56 8.68
CA TRP A 255 18.71 -5.41 8.89
C TRP A 255 18.70 -6.60 7.93
N GLY A 256 19.81 -6.77 7.22
CA GLY A 256 20.10 -7.95 6.40
C GLY A 256 20.31 -9.20 7.23
N SER A 257 20.47 -10.32 6.54
CA SER A 257 20.93 -11.55 7.17
C SER A 257 22.45 -11.53 7.35
N LEU A 258 23.00 -12.41 8.19
CA LEU A 258 24.45 -12.57 8.28
C LEU A 258 24.94 -13.28 7.01
N ASN A 259 25.90 -12.67 6.31
CA ASN A 259 26.41 -13.20 5.06
C ASN A 259 27.15 -14.52 5.30
N SER A 260 26.83 -15.56 4.52
CA SER A 260 27.47 -16.87 4.64
C SER A 260 28.88 -16.92 4.04
N VAL A 261 29.21 -16.01 3.12
CA VAL A 261 30.48 -16.04 2.37
C VAL A 261 31.61 -15.34 3.14
N LYS A 262 31.28 -14.32 3.94
CA LYS A 262 32.21 -13.64 4.84
C LYS A 262 31.60 -13.63 6.23
N GLU A 263 32.12 -14.45 7.12
CA GLU A 263 31.66 -14.51 8.50
C GLU A 263 31.61 -13.10 9.12
N ASN A 264 30.49 -12.79 9.77
CA ASN A 264 30.21 -11.52 10.47
C ASN A 264 29.97 -10.27 9.59
N PHE A 265 29.91 -10.38 8.25
CA PHE A 265 29.49 -9.24 7.42
C PHE A 265 27.98 -9.19 7.26
N ARG A 266 27.42 -7.97 7.25
CA ARG A 266 25.99 -7.74 7.16
C ARG A 266 25.68 -6.51 6.31
N HIS A 267 24.57 -6.56 5.59
CA HIS A 267 24.00 -5.38 4.93
C HIS A 267 22.96 -4.73 5.83
N VAL A 268 22.94 -3.40 5.86
CA VAL A 268 21.91 -2.60 6.52
C VAL A 268 21.38 -1.57 5.53
N TRP A 269 20.06 -1.49 5.39
CA TRP A 269 19.41 -0.48 4.56
C TRP A 269 18.67 0.53 5.43
N LEU A 270 18.98 1.80 5.20
CA LEU A 270 18.44 2.94 5.91
C LEU A 270 17.43 3.67 5.03
N TRP A 271 16.16 3.60 5.39
CA TRP A 271 15.08 4.32 4.72
C TRP A 271 14.80 5.63 5.43
N LEU A 272 14.96 6.72 4.69
CA LEU A 272 14.83 8.07 5.21
C LEU A 272 14.08 8.99 4.24
N HIS A 273 13.53 10.06 4.78
CA HIS A 273 12.80 11.04 4.00
C HIS A 273 13.77 11.95 3.21
N PRO A 274 13.47 12.35 1.95
CA PRO A 274 14.42 13.12 1.14
C PRO A 274 14.78 14.51 1.70
N SER A 275 13.96 15.09 2.59
CA SER A 275 14.28 16.37 3.23
C SER A 275 15.47 16.31 4.20
N MET A 276 15.79 15.12 4.71
CA MET A 276 16.90 14.91 5.65
C MET A 276 18.09 14.19 4.99
N SER A 277 18.00 13.84 3.71
CA SER A 277 18.93 12.91 3.09
C SER A 277 20.35 13.44 2.93
N SER A 278 20.52 14.70 2.56
CA SER A 278 21.85 15.32 2.44
C SER A 278 22.56 15.34 3.79
N SER A 279 21.91 15.90 4.81
CA SER A 279 22.45 15.96 6.17
C SER A 279 22.71 14.58 6.77
N ALA A 280 21.85 13.60 6.49
CA ALA A 280 22.06 12.22 6.94
C ALA A 280 23.25 11.56 6.25
N TRP A 281 23.45 11.82 4.95
CA TRP A 281 24.58 11.30 4.18
C TRP A 281 25.91 11.83 4.72
N ASP A 282 26.03 13.15 4.88
CA ASP A 282 27.25 13.80 5.40
C ASP A 282 27.59 13.26 6.80
N LEU A 283 26.57 13.11 7.64
CA LEU A 283 26.74 12.55 8.98
C LEU A 283 27.25 11.11 8.91
N LEU A 284 26.58 10.23 8.17
CA LEU A 284 27.00 8.83 8.07
C LEU A 284 28.42 8.72 7.48
N GLN A 285 28.73 9.52 6.47
CA GLN A 285 30.05 9.53 5.85
C GLN A 285 31.14 9.96 6.83
N THR A 286 30.92 11.02 7.61
CA THR A 286 31.90 11.47 8.62
C THR A 286 32.14 10.43 9.70
N HIS A 287 31.09 9.81 10.23
CA HIS A 287 31.22 8.77 11.26
C HIS A 287 31.86 7.48 10.74
N ILE A 288 31.51 7.05 9.52
CA ILE A 288 32.12 5.88 8.90
C ILE A 288 33.61 6.12 8.67
N ASN A 289 34.00 7.32 8.25
CA ASN A 289 35.41 7.68 8.09
C ASN A 289 36.17 7.69 9.42
N GLU A 290 35.56 8.19 10.50
CA GLU A 290 36.14 8.15 11.85
C GLU A 290 36.37 6.71 12.32
N ILE A 291 35.36 5.85 12.21
CA ILE A 291 35.44 4.43 12.62
C ILE A 291 36.47 3.68 11.76
N ASN A 292 36.51 3.93 10.46
CA ASN A 292 37.49 3.33 9.57
C ASN A 292 38.92 3.81 9.90
N SER A 293 39.09 5.08 10.33
CA SER A 293 40.41 5.63 10.70
C SER A 293 40.96 5.08 12.02
N LEU A 294 40.09 4.64 12.94
CA LEU A 294 40.51 4.05 14.22
C LEU A 294 40.91 2.57 14.07
N ASN A 295 40.42 1.89 13.03
CA ASN A 295 40.54 0.44 12.85
C ASN A 295 41.51 0.02 11.73
N VAL A 296 42.56 0.81 11.46
CA VAL A 296 43.54 0.61 10.36
C VAL A 296 44.15 -0.80 10.32
N THR A 297 44.15 -1.53 11.43
CA THR A 297 44.77 -2.85 11.58
C THR A 297 43.89 -4.03 11.13
N GLN A 298 42.59 -3.83 10.86
CA GLN A 298 41.69 -4.87 10.35
C GLN A 298 41.37 -4.60 8.86
N SER A 299 41.49 -5.62 8.00
CA SER A 299 41.21 -5.57 6.55
C SER A 299 39.73 -5.31 6.18
N CYS A 300 38.92 -4.80 7.11
CA CYS A 300 37.47 -4.74 7.05
C CYS A 300 36.97 -3.31 7.31
N SER A 301 36.77 -2.54 6.24
CA SER A 301 36.17 -1.19 6.30
C SER A 301 34.65 -1.22 6.09
N LEU A 302 33.94 -0.29 6.71
CA LEU A 302 32.53 -0.03 6.39
C LEU A 302 32.41 0.70 5.04
N GLN A 303 31.49 0.25 4.19
CA GLN A 303 31.15 0.84 2.90
C GLN A 303 29.76 1.48 2.94
N LEU A 304 29.65 2.72 2.45
CA LEU A 304 28.40 3.46 2.35
C LEU A 304 28.03 3.65 0.87
N ASN A 305 26.86 3.16 0.47
CA ASN A 305 26.35 3.26 -0.90
C ASN A 305 24.97 3.95 -0.91
N ASP A 306 24.76 4.87 -1.85
CA ASP A 306 23.44 5.40 -2.12
C ASP A 306 22.68 4.48 -3.10
N ILE A 307 21.55 3.94 -2.67
CA ILE A 307 20.66 3.07 -3.46
C ILE A 307 19.29 3.73 -3.65
N THR A 308 19.24 5.06 -3.56
CA THR A 308 18.04 5.83 -3.85
C THR A 308 17.46 5.46 -5.21
N GLY A 309 16.14 5.30 -5.26
CA GLY A 309 15.42 5.05 -6.50
C GLY A 309 15.61 3.68 -7.16
N TYR A 310 16.47 2.78 -6.64
CA TYR A 310 16.58 1.40 -7.12
C TYR A 310 15.44 0.49 -6.65
N PHE A 311 14.89 0.81 -5.50
CA PHE A 311 13.78 0.07 -4.92
C PHE A 311 12.50 0.91 -4.95
N CYS A 312 11.38 0.21 -5.02
CA CYS A 312 10.04 0.75 -4.91
C CYS A 312 9.42 0.23 -3.62
N ARG A 313 8.90 1.12 -2.78
CA ARG A 313 8.23 0.75 -1.53
C ARG A 313 6.76 1.15 -1.61
N LEU A 314 5.86 0.17 -1.62
CA LEU A 314 4.41 0.37 -1.58
C LEU A 314 3.89 -0.02 -0.21
N ARG A 315 3.24 0.91 0.48
CA ARG A 315 2.68 0.67 1.82
C ARG A 315 1.21 0.34 1.72
N LEU A 316 0.80 -0.79 2.30
CA LEU A 316 -0.58 -1.19 2.46
C LEU A 316 -0.94 -1.09 3.94
N ILE A 317 -2.03 -0.40 4.25
CA ILE A 317 -2.55 -0.26 5.61
C ILE A 317 -4.00 -0.74 5.69
N GLY A 318 -4.39 -1.13 6.90
CA GLY A 318 -5.76 -1.55 7.22
C GLY A 318 -5.92 -3.06 7.39
N ARG A 319 -6.97 -3.46 8.11
CA ARG A 319 -7.27 -4.85 8.49
C ARG A 319 -7.27 -5.85 7.33
N GLN A 320 -7.77 -5.43 6.16
CA GLN A 320 -7.88 -6.33 5.00
C GLN A 320 -6.59 -6.41 4.17
N SER A 321 -5.52 -5.71 4.56
CA SER A 321 -4.25 -5.71 3.83
C SER A 321 -3.65 -7.11 3.72
N HIS A 322 -3.63 -7.87 4.82
CA HIS A 322 -3.03 -9.21 4.86
C HIS A 322 -3.72 -10.19 3.90
N GLY A 323 -5.03 -10.38 4.03
CA GLY A 323 -5.80 -11.27 3.15
C GLY A 323 -5.83 -10.83 1.67
N LEU A 324 -5.63 -9.53 1.39
CA LEU A 324 -5.51 -9.03 0.02
C LEU A 324 -4.15 -9.40 -0.59
N ILE A 325 -3.07 -9.35 0.20
CA ILE A 325 -1.72 -9.69 -0.25
C ILE A 325 -1.59 -11.20 -0.47
N SER A 326 -2.15 -12.02 0.42
CA SER A 326 -2.12 -13.48 0.27
C SER A 326 -2.81 -13.97 -1.00
N ASP A 327 -3.85 -13.28 -1.48
CA ASP A 327 -4.46 -13.61 -2.78
C ASP A 327 -3.68 -13.05 -3.98
N ILE A 328 -2.94 -11.94 -3.82
CA ILE A 328 -2.15 -11.36 -4.93
C ILE A 328 -0.88 -12.17 -5.19
N ILE A 329 -0.16 -12.50 -4.12
CA ILE A 329 1.18 -13.08 -4.19
C ILE A 329 1.03 -14.60 -4.30
N GLN A 330 1.52 -15.14 -5.41
CA GLN A 330 1.47 -16.57 -5.72
C GLN A 330 2.80 -17.02 -6.31
N MET A 331 3.21 -18.22 -5.96
CA MET A 331 4.42 -18.86 -6.47
C MET A 331 4.23 -19.24 -7.95
N LYS A 332 5.28 -19.10 -8.78
CA LYS A 332 5.21 -19.38 -10.23
C LYS A 332 5.19 -20.88 -10.54
N ASN A 333 6.03 -21.65 -9.86
CA ASN A 333 6.13 -23.12 -9.97
C ASN A 333 5.88 -23.72 -8.59
N GLY A 334 5.00 -24.72 -8.47
CA GLY A 334 4.66 -25.36 -7.19
C GLY A 334 5.75 -26.26 -6.60
N ASP A 335 6.81 -26.51 -7.36
CA ASP A 335 7.71 -27.66 -7.13
C ASP A 335 9.01 -27.30 -6.40
N THR A 336 9.35 -26.01 -6.26
CA THR A 336 10.52 -25.58 -5.47
C THR A 336 10.12 -25.39 -4.02
N ILE A 337 10.67 -26.23 -3.14
CA ILE A 337 10.50 -26.16 -1.68
C ILE A 337 11.37 -24.99 -1.15
N ASP A 338 10.96 -23.76 -1.46
CA ASP A 338 11.51 -22.57 -0.81
C ASP A 338 10.90 -22.48 0.60
N GLU A 339 11.74 -22.53 1.64
CA GLU A 339 11.32 -22.43 3.04
C GLU A 339 10.57 -21.12 3.33
N ASN A 340 10.90 -20.04 2.61
CA ASN A 340 10.20 -18.76 2.73
C ASN A 340 8.75 -18.83 2.21
N TRP A 341 8.48 -19.63 1.18
CA TRP A 341 7.14 -19.82 0.64
C TRP A 341 6.28 -20.71 1.52
N THR A 342 6.85 -21.76 2.11
CA THR A 342 6.14 -22.57 3.11
C THR A 342 5.80 -21.73 4.34
N TYR A 343 6.73 -20.87 4.77
CA TYR A 343 6.52 -19.90 5.84
C TYR A 343 5.36 -18.93 5.52
N TRP A 344 5.39 -18.30 4.34
CA TRP A 344 4.32 -17.40 3.91
C TRP A 344 2.97 -18.10 3.80
N ASN A 345 2.92 -19.31 3.26
CA ASN A 345 1.67 -20.07 3.14
C ASN A 345 1.10 -20.41 4.52
N ASN A 346 1.93 -20.85 5.47
CA ASN A 346 1.52 -21.11 6.85
C ASN A 346 1.04 -19.84 7.56
N LEU A 347 1.73 -18.71 7.35
CA LEU A 347 1.35 -17.43 7.93
C LEU A 347 0.02 -16.93 7.35
N SER A 348 -0.17 -17.08 6.04
CA SER A 348 -1.37 -16.64 5.32
C SER A 348 -2.63 -17.44 5.68
N THR A 349 -2.47 -18.69 6.14
CA THR A 349 -3.59 -19.55 6.56
C THR A 349 -3.89 -19.42 8.06
N SER A 350 -2.86 -19.21 8.89
CA SER A 350 -3.00 -19.13 10.34
C SER A 350 -3.44 -17.75 10.85
N ILE A 351 -3.04 -16.66 10.18
CA ILE A 351 -3.25 -15.29 10.64
C ILE A 351 -4.39 -14.58 9.89
N ARG A 352 -5.13 -13.73 10.61
CA ARG A 352 -6.21 -12.90 10.03
C ARG A 352 -5.75 -11.49 9.63
N GLU A 353 -4.92 -10.86 10.46
CA GLU A 353 -4.53 -9.46 10.33
C GLU A 353 -3.00 -9.31 10.49
N ALA A 354 -2.43 -8.31 9.80
CA ALA A 354 -1.00 -8.01 9.91
C ALA A 354 -0.57 -7.60 11.33
N ALA A 355 -1.51 -7.11 12.15
CA ALA A 355 -1.27 -6.74 13.54
C ALA A 355 -0.92 -7.94 14.44
N CYS A 356 -1.31 -9.17 14.06
CA CYS A 356 -0.99 -10.37 14.83
C CYS A 356 0.48 -10.80 14.65
N VAL A 357 1.18 -10.24 13.68
CA VAL A 357 2.60 -10.48 13.42
C VAL A 357 3.44 -9.53 14.29
N PRO A 358 4.62 -9.92 14.78
CA PRO A 358 5.50 -9.02 15.51
C PRO A 358 5.97 -7.85 14.63
N PRO A 359 6.34 -6.73 15.27
CA PRO A 359 6.72 -5.51 14.58
C PRO A 359 7.97 -5.69 13.73
N GLY A 360 7.91 -5.28 12.46
CA GLY A 360 9.08 -5.26 11.59
C GLY A 360 9.51 -6.62 11.05
N LEU A 361 8.66 -7.65 11.09
CA LEU A 361 8.93 -8.93 10.42
C LEU A 361 9.20 -8.71 8.93
N VAL A 362 10.25 -9.36 8.42
CA VAL A 362 10.64 -9.32 7.01
C VAL A 362 10.52 -10.73 6.41
N ILE A 363 9.85 -10.84 5.27
CA ILE A 363 9.69 -12.09 4.52
C ILE A 363 10.16 -11.86 3.08
N PRO A 364 11.32 -12.38 2.69
CA PRO A 364 11.78 -12.37 1.30
C PRO A 364 11.11 -13.52 0.52
N LEU A 365 10.51 -13.20 -0.63
CA LEU A 365 9.86 -14.16 -1.52
C LEU A 365 10.47 -14.06 -2.92
N SER A 366 11.14 -15.12 -3.34
CA SER A 366 11.70 -15.33 -4.68
C SER A 366 10.65 -15.88 -5.66
N ASP A 367 10.88 -15.70 -6.96
CA ASP A 367 10.13 -16.43 -8.03
C ASP A 367 8.59 -16.24 -7.98
N CYS A 368 8.11 -15.02 -7.67
CA CYS A 368 6.68 -14.70 -7.71
C CYS A 368 6.13 -14.66 -9.14
N LYS A 369 4.88 -15.08 -9.29
CA LYS A 369 4.11 -14.95 -10.54
C LYS A 369 3.78 -13.48 -10.83
N ASP A 370 3.58 -13.12 -12.11
CA ASP A 370 3.09 -11.77 -12.49
C ASP A 370 1.78 -11.46 -11.75
N PHE A 371 1.75 -10.35 -11.01
CA PHE A 371 0.59 -9.88 -10.24
C PHE A 371 -0.71 -9.79 -11.05
N ARG A 372 -0.60 -9.68 -12.38
CA ARG A 372 -1.76 -9.61 -13.28
C ARG A 372 -2.33 -10.96 -13.68
N SER A 373 -1.60 -12.07 -13.49
CA SER A 373 -2.09 -13.39 -13.88
C SER A 373 -3.29 -13.81 -13.04
N ASN A 374 -3.25 -13.53 -11.73
CA ASN A 374 -4.36 -13.79 -10.82
C ASN A 374 -5.29 -12.56 -10.69
N ARG A 375 -5.43 -11.74 -11.72
CA ARG A 375 -6.29 -10.55 -11.65
C ARG A 375 -7.75 -10.95 -11.89
N PRO A 376 -8.69 -10.60 -10.98
CA PRO A 376 -10.10 -10.86 -11.24
C PRO A 376 -10.58 -10.11 -12.48
N ARG A 377 -11.48 -10.72 -13.26
CA ARG A 377 -12.06 -10.12 -14.48
C ARG A 377 -12.81 -8.82 -14.17
N LEU A 378 -13.49 -8.78 -13.02
CA LEU A 378 -14.24 -7.63 -12.53
C LEU A 378 -13.53 -7.00 -11.33
N LYS A 379 -13.65 -5.67 -11.20
CA LYS A 379 -13.19 -4.96 -10.01
C LYS A 379 -14.10 -5.31 -8.84
N ILE A 380 -13.59 -6.12 -7.92
CA ILE A 380 -14.28 -6.53 -6.70
C ILE A 380 -14.32 -5.31 -5.76
N ARG A 381 -15.43 -5.12 -5.04
CA ARG A 381 -15.53 -4.14 -3.95
C ARG A 381 -16.29 -4.77 -2.80
N ASN A 382 -15.89 -4.42 -1.58
CA ASN A 382 -16.49 -4.93 -0.34
C ASN A 382 -16.35 -6.44 -0.15
N ARG A 383 -15.33 -7.08 -0.75
CA ARG A 383 -14.98 -8.43 -0.32
C ARG A 383 -14.34 -8.29 1.05
N ASN A 384 -14.91 -8.95 2.04
CA ASN A 384 -14.26 -9.09 3.33
C ASN A 384 -13.14 -10.11 3.16
N TRP A 385 -11.92 -9.61 3.03
CA TRP A 385 -10.71 -10.43 2.96
C TRP A 385 -10.31 -11.00 4.32
N SER A 386 -10.92 -10.51 5.40
CA SER A 386 -10.93 -11.13 6.72
C SER A 386 -11.80 -12.40 6.68
N ILE A 387 -11.31 -13.47 6.07
CA ILE A 387 -11.97 -14.78 6.04
C ILE A 387 -11.68 -15.48 7.38
N LEU A 388 -12.61 -16.31 7.88
CA LEU A 388 -12.35 -17.21 9.00
C LEU A 388 -11.30 -18.25 8.56
N PRO A 389 -10.25 -18.56 9.34
CA PRO A 389 -9.31 -19.61 8.98
C PRO A 389 -10.08 -20.91 8.72
N ILE A 390 -9.67 -21.64 7.68
CA ILE A 390 -10.17 -22.99 7.40
C ILE A 390 -9.88 -23.79 8.66
N LYS A 391 -10.92 -24.28 9.36
CA LYS A 391 -10.73 -25.31 10.37
C LYS A 391 -10.06 -26.47 9.65
N LEU A 392 -8.79 -26.74 9.93
CA LEU A 392 -8.14 -27.95 9.45
C LEU A 392 -9.01 -29.10 9.94
N ASN A 393 -9.58 -29.86 9.00
CA ASN A 393 -10.44 -31.00 9.31
C ASN A 393 -9.65 -31.99 10.18
N GLU A 394 -10.10 -32.21 11.41
CA GLU A 394 -9.59 -33.22 12.36
C GLU A 394 -9.73 -34.67 11.84
N ASN A 395 -10.30 -34.86 10.64
CA ASN A 395 -10.74 -36.16 10.13
C ASN A 395 -9.90 -36.71 8.96
N ASN A 396 -8.66 -36.26 8.75
CA ASN A 396 -7.79 -36.88 7.73
C ASN A 396 -7.10 -38.13 8.31
N PRO A 397 -7.45 -39.36 7.86
CA PRO A 397 -7.01 -40.60 8.50
C PRO A 397 -5.56 -41.01 8.19
N LEU A 398 -4.85 -40.26 7.32
CA LEU A 398 -3.48 -40.57 6.90
C LEU A 398 -2.39 -40.08 7.87
N TYR A 399 -2.74 -39.30 8.90
CA TYR A 399 -1.77 -38.81 9.88
C TYR A 399 -1.65 -39.68 11.15
N ARG A 400 -2.48 -40.72 11.29
CA ARG A 400 -2.58 -41.50 12.54
C ARG A 400 -1.59 -42.66 12.66
N GLN A 401 -0.74 -42.91 11.65
CA GLN A 401 0.07 -44.14 11.58
C GLN A 401 1.56 -43.99 11.89
N GLN A 402 2.06 -42.81 12.25
CA GLN A 402 3.48 -42.65 12.61
C GLN A 402 3.66 -41.83 13.89
N GLN A 403 3.38 -42.46 15.03
CA GLN A 403 4.04 -42.12 16.29
C GLN A 403 4.39 -43.43 17.03
N PRO A 404 5.65 -43.65 17.43
CA PRO A 404 5.99 -44.64 18.42
C PRO A 404 5.70 -44.10 19.83
N HIS A 405 5.20 -44.99 20.68
CA HIS A 405 4.85 -44.81 22.08
C HIS A 405 5.82 -43.93 22.89
N ARG A 406 5.30 -42.91 23.59
CA ARG A 406 5.67 -42.62 24.99
C ARG A 406 4.78 -41.58 25.69
N ILE A 407 4.09 -42.08 26.71
CA ILE A 407 3.88 -41.56 28.08
C ILE A 407 3.43 -40.10 28.22
N GLU A 408 2.18 -39.99 28.66
CA GLU A 408 1.47 -38.83 29.16
C GLU A 408 2.34 -37.93 30.05
N SER A 409 2.69 -36.75 29.50
CA SER A 409 2.74 -35.53 30.29
C SER A 409 1.93 -34.48 29.54
N SER A 410 0.93 -33.97 30.25
CA SER A 410 -0.04 -33.01 29.76
C SER A 410 0.64 -31.71 29.34
N GLU A 411 0.92 -31.53 28.06
CA GLU A 411 0.98 -30.23 27.38
C GLU A 411 1.22 -30.42 25.87
N ASN A 412 0.39 -29.75 25.06
CA ASN A 412 0.61 -29.42 23.65
C ASN A 412 0.55 -30.54 22.59
N GLU A 413 -0.66 -30.99 22.24
CA GLU A 413 -0.97 -31.33 20.84
C GLU A 413 -2.42 -30.95 20.55
N ASN A 414 -2.64 -29.90 19.74
CA ASN A 414 -3.81 -29.67 18.90
C ASN A 414 -3.60 -28.39 18.07
N GLY A 415 -3.97 -28.43 16.78
CA GLY A 415 -3.75 -27.34 15.82
C GLY A 415 -4.24 -25.98 16.33
N PHE A 416 -3.32 -25.04 16.52
CA PHE A 416 -3.62 -23.72 17.04
C PHE A 416 -4.24 -22.83 15.95
N VAL A 417 -5.57 -22.87 15.84
CA VAL A 417 -6.31 -21.70 15.37
C VAL A 417 -6.33 -20.69 16.52
N LEU A 418 -5.47 -19.68 16.46
CA LEU A 418 -5.50 -18.62 17.48
C LEU A 418 -6.86 -17.90 17.43
N PRO A 419 -7.54 -17.72 18.59
CA PRO A 419 -8.62 -16.75 18.68
C PRO A 419 -8.07 -15.37 18.30
N SER A 420 -8.89 -14.60 17.58
CA SER A 420 -8.56 -13.24 17.13
C SER A 420 -8.03 -12.38 18.27
N GLY A 421 -6.74 -12.04 18.24
CA GLY A 421 -6.16 -11.01 19.11
C GLY A 421 -4.81 -11.31 19.74
N LYS A 422 -4.35 -12.58 19.78
CA LYS A 422 -3.00 -12.86 20.33
C LYS A 422 -1.93 -12.52 19.29
N GLN A 423 -1.08 -11.55 19.61
CA GLN A 423 0.10 -11.22 18.82
C GLN A 423 1.12 -12.37 18.95
N LEU A 424 1.63 -12.86 17.82
CA LEU A 424 2.70 -13.84 17.79
C LEU A 424 3.98 -13.21 18.33
N SER A 425 4.63 -13.90 19.24
CA SER A 425 5.99 -13.54 19.64
C SER A 425 6.97 -13.94 18.54
N TRP A 426 8.16 -13.36 18.57
CA TRP A 426 9.24 -13.79 17.68
C TRP A 426 9.64 -15.26 17.89
N LEU A 427 9.50 -15.78 19.12
CA LEU A 427 9.70 -17.21 19.46
C LEU A 427 8.66 -18.12 18.79
N ASP A 428 7.40 -17.68 18.72
CA ASP A 428 6.36 -18.44 18.02
C ASP A 428 6.65 -18.49 16.51
N ILE A 429 7.22 -17.42 15.95
CA ILE A 429 7.65 -17.40 14.55
C ILE A 429 8.80 -18.34 14.25
N GLN A 430 9.71 -18.54 15.21
CA GLN A 430 10.80 -19.50 15.07
C GLN A 430 10.29 -20.93 14.81
N LYS A 431 9.13 -21.31 15.35
CA LYS A 431 8.51 -22.62 15.06
C LYS A 431 8.10 -22.78 13.60
N PHE A 432 7.78 -21.67 12.92
CA PHE A 432 7.38 -21.67 11.51
C PHE A 432 8.56 -21.54 10.54
N CYS A 433 9.75 -21.14 11.02
CA CYS A 433 10.96 -20.94 10.21
C CYS A 433 12.21 -21.46 10.96
N PRO A 434 12.59 -22.73 10.76
CA PRO A 434 13.71 -23.34 11.47
C PRO A 434 15.08 -22.90 10.95
N SER A 435 15.17 -22.45 9.69
CA SER A 435 16.42 -22.01 9.08
C SER A 435 16.58 -20.49 9.23
N ARG A 436 17.75 -20.06 9.70
CA ARG A 436 18.14 -18.63 9.72
C ARG A 436 18.47 -18.12 8.30
N CYS A 437 17.98 -18.78 7.26
CA CYS A 437 18.50 -18.70 5.90
C CYS A 437 17.99 -17.49 5.12
N ASN A 438 18.76 -16.41 5.22
CA ASN A 438 19.52 -15.80 4.12
C ASN A 438 18.91 -15.88 2.70
N SER A 439 18.10 -14.88 2.34
CA SER A 439 17.93 -14.49 0.93
C SER A 439 17.79 -12.98 0.72
N LEU A 440 17.70 -12.19 1.79
CA LEU A 440 17.51 -10.73 1.67
C LEU A 440 18.69 -10.07 0.95
N ASP A 441 19.92 -10.49 1.25
CA ASP A 441 21.13 -9.96 0.61
C ASP A 441 21.17 -10.27 -0.88
N GLN A 442 20.68 -11.44 -1.32
CA GLN A 442 20.59 -11.80 -2.74
C GLN A 442 19.53 -10.95 -3.45
N LEU A 443 18.37 -10.72 -2.82
CA LEU A 443 17.26 -9.96 -3.40
C LEU A 443 17.51 -8.43 -3.44
N LEU A 444 18.23 -7.90 -2.44
CA LEU A 444 18.58 -6.49 -2.33
C LEU A 444 19.99 -6.17 -2.83
N SER A 445 20.74 -7.15 -3.34
CA SER A 445 22.03 -6.91 -3.99
C SER A 445 21.87 -5.99 -5.20
N THR A 446 22.71 -4.95 -5.28
CA THR A 446 22.78 -4.03 -6.43
C THR A 446 23.41 -4.70 -7.63
N GLN A 447 24.30 -5.68 -7.41
CA GLN A 447 24.90 -6.52 -8.43
C GLN A 447 23.82 -7.45 -8.99
N ILE A 448 23.52 -7.29 -10.28
CA ILE A 448 22.57 -8.15 -10.97
C ILE A 448 23.31 -9.45 -11.24
N ASN A 449 22.96 -10.54 -10.55
CA ASN A 449 23.31 -11.87 -11.02
C ASN A 449 22.65 -12.00 -12.41
N GLN A 450 23.47 -11.95 -13.45
CA GLN A 450 23.02 -12.06 -14.85
C GLN A 450 22.34 -13.41 -15.13
N ASP A 451 22.45 -14.37 -14.20
CA ASP A 451 21.84 -15.70 -14.25
C ASP A 451 20.39 -15.76 -13.72
N THR A 452 19.76 -14.65 -13.32
CA THR A 452 18.35 -14.71 -12.89
C THR A 452 17.44 -15.09 -14.05
N LYS A 453 16.89 -16.30 -13.98
CA LYS A 453 15.79 -16.86 -14.80
C LYS A 453 14.92 -15.72 -15.33
N GLU A 454 14.97 -15.49 -16.64
CA GLU A 454 14.20 -14.42 -17.27
C GLU A 454 12.73 -14.50 -16.82
N ASN A 455 12.26 -13.47 -16.09
CA ASN A 455 10.92 -13.33 -15.51
C ASN A 455 10.64 -13.93 -14.11
N SER A 456 11.62 -13.99 -13.20
CA SER A 456 11.33 -14.06 -11.76
C SER A 456 10.99 -12.66 -11.21
N ILE A 457 9.97 -12.57 -10.34
CA ILE A 457 9.65 -11.33 -9.61
C ILE A 457 9.98 -11.60 -8.15
N ASP A 458 10.93 -10.84 -7.62
CA ASP A 458 11.29 -10.96 -6.22
C ASP A 458 10.64 -9.85 -5.40
N ILE A 459 10.15 -10.21 -4.22
CA ILE A 459 9.36 -9.35 -3.36
C ILE A 459 9.88 -9.48 -1.94
N ILE A 460 9.95 -8.35 -1.23
CA ILE A 460 10.19 -8.35 0.20
C ILE A 460 8.98 -7.77 0.88
N LEU A 461 8.38 -8.55 1.76
CA LEU A 461 7.28 -8.14 2.62
C LEU A 461 7.84 -7.70 3.95
N VAL A 462 7.50 -6.48 4.38
CA VAL A 462 7.90 -5.93 5.67
C VAL A 462 6.65 -5.52 6.43
N GLN A 463 6.46 -6.04 7.63
CA GLN A 463 5.34 -5.63 8.46
C GLN A 463 5.58 -4.19 8.95
N ASN A 464 4.61 -3.30 8.69
CA ASN A 464 4.85 -1.85 8.74
C ASN A 464 4.60 -1.20 10.11
N SER A 465 4.36 -2.01 11.15
CA SER A 465 3.99 -1.49 12.46
C SER A 465 5.12 -0.70 13.09
N THR A 466 4.74 0.36 13.81
CA THR A 466 5.62 1.09 14.71
C THR A 466 5.10 0.89 16.13
N PRO A 467 5.93 1.01 17.18
CA PRO A 467 5.48 0.86 18.55
C PRO A 467 4.29 1.78 18.90
N SER A 468 4.30 3.01 18.38
CA SER A 468 3.20 3.96 18.53
C SER A 468 1.93 3.52 17.79
N LEU A 469 2.07 2.99 16.57
CA LEU A 469 0.94 2.55 15.77
C LEU A 469 0.27 1.29 16.34
N ALA A 470 1.06 0.35 16.83
CA ALA A 470 0.59 -0.88 17.46
C ALA A 470 -0.18 -0.60 18.75
N ARG A 471 0.25 0.39 19.55
CA ARG A 471 -0.44 0.78 20.78
C ARG A 471 -1.74 1.53 20.52
N LEU A 472 -1.75 2.47 19.57
CA LEU A 472 -2.86 3.42 19.40
C LEU A 472 -3.93 2.96 18.40
N SER A 473 -3.52 2.28 17.33
CA SER A 473 -4.41 1.94 16.21
C SER A 473 -3.92 0.69 15.45
N PRO A 474 -3.91 -0.49 16.10
CA PRO A 474 -3.41 -1.73 15.52
C PRO A 474 -4.18 -2.16 14.26
N GLU A 475 -5.44 -1.77 14.12
CA GLU A 475 -6.26 -2.06 12.94
C GLU A 475 -5.74 -1.42 11.64
N THR A 476 -4.88 -0.41 11.76
CA THR A 476 -4.29 0.26 10.60
C THR A 476 -2.97 -0.38 10.17
N ILE A 477 -2.43 -1.33 10.95
CA ILE A 477 -1.22 -2.07 10.58
C ILE A 477 -1.48 -2.88 9.31
N GLY A 478 -0.48 -2.94 8.45
CA GLY A 478 -0.46 -3.76 7.25
C GLY A 478 0.95 -4.16 6.88
N TRP A 479 1.24 -4.07 5.59
CA TRP A 479 2.49 -4.55 5.01
C TRP A 479 3.06 -3.51 4.06
N ASP A 480 4.37 -3.38 4.08
CA ASP A 480 5.15 -2.70 3.07
C ASP A 480 5.73 -3.72 2.11
N ILE A 481 5.65 -3.40 0.83
CA ILE A 481 6.12 -4.26 -0.25
C ILE A 481 7.25 -3.53 -0.94
N ILE A 482 8.44 -4.11 -0.83
CA ILE A 482 9.65 -3.63 -1.48
C ILE A 482 9.86 -4.45 -2.74
N LEU A 483 9.92 -3.75 -3.88
CA LEU A 483 10.12 -4.31 -5.21
C LEU A 483 11.38 -3.70 -5.82
N ARG A 484 12.17 -4.53 -6.51
CA ARG A 484 13.29 -4.06 -7.32
C ARG A 484 12.76 -3.31 -8.55
N ARG A 485 13.35 -2.15 -8.86
CA ARG A 485 13.16 -1.48 -10.16
C ARG A 485 14.25 -2.00 -11.09
N ASN A 486 13.86 -2.62 -12.20
CA ASN A 486 14.85 -2.97 -13.21
C ASN A 486 15.15 -1.73 -14.04
N PHE A 487 16.41 -1.32 -14.05
CA PHE A 487 16.91 -0.31 -14.96
C PHE A 487 17.40 -0.99 -16.24
N PRO A 488 17.14 -0.41 -17.41
CA PRO A 488 17.73 -0.91 -18.64
C PRO A 488 19.26 -0.81 -18.52
N GLN A 489 19.96 -1.94 -18.67
CA GLN A 489 21.43 -1.98 -18.62
C GLN A 489 22.06 -1.39 -19.89
N SER A 490 21.30 -1.33 -20.99
CA SER A 490 21.74 -0.76 -22.27
C SER A 490 20.72 0.24 -22.85
N LYS A 491 21.20 1.24 -23.62
CA LYS A 491 20.36 2.24 -24.29
C LYS A 491 19.37 1.63 -25.31
N ASN A 492 19.62 0.40 -25.76
CA ASN A 492 18.83 -0.30 -26.77
C ASN A 492 17.76 -1.23 -26.18
N GLU A 493 17.83 -1.56 -24.90
CA GLU A 493 16.83 -2.39 -24.24
C GLU A 493 15.65 -1.55 -23.77
N VAL A 494 14.52 -1.67 -24.46
CA VAL A 494 13.23 -1.12 -24.03
C VAL A 494 12.64 -2.03 -22.94
N LEU A 495 13.35 -2.19 -21.81
CA LEU A 495 12.81 -2.90 -20.65
C LEU A 495 11.93 -1.96 -19.82
N LEU A 496 10.79 -1.60 -20.42
CA LEU A 496 9.70 -0.95 -19.68
C LEU A 496 9.26 -1.79 -18.48
N ARG A 497 9.43 -3.12 -18.48
CA ARG A 497 8.86 -4.05 -17.48
C ARG A 497 9.23 -3.76 -16.02
N GLY A 498 10.49 -3.45 -15.69
CA GLY A 498 10.91 -3.20 -14.30
C GLY A 498 10.17 -2.05 -13.63
N SER A 499 10.03 -0.94 -14.35
CA SER A 499 9.25 0.23 -13.90
C SER A 499 7.75 -0.05 -13.75
N LEU A 500 7.25 -1.15 -14.33
CA LEU A 500 5.83 -1.50 -14.34
C LEU A 500 5.43 -2.44 -13.22
N LEU A 501 6.35 -3.11 -12.53
CA LEU A 501 6.01 -4.06 -11.46
C LEU A 501 5.21 -3.40 -10.35
N ALA A 502 5.68 -2.25 -9.85
CA ALA A 502 4.96 -1.43 -8.86
C ALA A 502 3.56 -1.02 -9.33
N ARG A 503 3.44 -0.63 -10.61
CA ARG A 503 2.16 -0.28 -11.23
C ARG A 503 1.24 -1.48 -11.30
N ASP A 504 1.75 -2.64 -11.69
CA ASP A 504 0.99 -3.85 -11.91
C ASP A 504 0.50 -4.43 -10.59
N PHE A 505 1.32 -4.38 -9.55
CA PHE A 505 0.93 -4.66 -8.17
C PHE A 505 -0.17 -3.70 -7.68
N LEU A 506 0.00 -2.38 -7.86
CA LEU A 506 -1.02 -1.39 -7.51
C LEU A 506 -2.35 -1.66 -8.23
N ILE A 507 -2.30 -2.02 -9.52
CA ILE A 507 -3.48 -2.40 -10.28
C ILE A 507 -4.13 -3.65 -9.69
N ALA A 508 -3.35 -4.68 -9.33
CA ALA A 508 -3.87 -5.90 -8.71
C ALA A 508 -4.60 -5.60 -7.38
N CYS A 509 -4.05 -4.73 -6.54
CA CYS A 509 -4.69 -4.25 -5.32
C CYS A 509 -6.03 -3.55 -5.59
N VAL A 510 -6.02 -2.61 -6.54
CA VAL A 510 -7.22 -1.85 -6.90
C VAL A 510 -8.32 -2.77 -7.45
N TYR A 511 -7.97 -3.80 -8.23
CA TYR A 511 -8.95 -4.77 -8.75
C TYR A 511 -9.60 -5.63 -7.66
N ARG A 512 -8.93 -5.81 -6.52
CA ARG A 512 -9.44 -6.52 -5.32
C ARG A 512 -10.21 -5.62 -4.35
N GLY A 513 -10.28 -4.33 -4.64
CA GLY A 513 -11.09 -3.37 -3.88
C GLY A 513 -10.30 -2.46 -2.94
N ALA A 514 -8.96 -2.52 -2.96
CA ALA A 514 -8.15 -1.55 -2.22
C ALA A 514 -8.40 -0.13 -2.76
N GLU A 515 -8.49 0.82 -1.84
CA GLU A 515 -8.46 2.24 -2.17
C GLU A 515 -7.00 2.70 -2.23
N VAL A 516 -6.72 3.79 -2.95
CA VAL A 516 -5.37 4.35 -3.06
C VAL A 516 -5.42 5.77 -2.52
N GLY A 517 -4.50 6.09 -1.61
CA GLY A 517 -4.40 7.41 -0.99
C GLY A 517 -3.32 8.27 -1.65
N GLY A 518 -3.50 9.58 -1.58
CA GLY A 518 -2.44 10.54 -1.90
C GLY A 518 -1.78 11.07 -0.64
N GLN A 519 -0.84 12.00 -0.82
CA GLN A 519 -0.11 12.67 0.24
C GLN A 519 -1.04 13.30 1.29
N ARG A 520 -2.13 13.96 0.88
CA ARG A 520 -3.12 14.53 1.81
C ARG A 520 -3.76 13.46 2.70
N ASP A 521 -4.11 12.32 2.11
CA ASP A 521 -4.78 11.25 2.84
C ASP A 521 -3.78 10.54 3.78
N LEU A 522 -2.50 10.47 3.39
CA LEU A 522 -1.40 10.00 4.23
C LEU A 522 -1.21 10.90 5.46
N HIS A 523 -1.14 12.22 5.29
CA HIS A 523 -1.01 13.15 6.42
C HIS A 523 -2.17 13.06 7.40
N TYR A 524 -3.39 12.97 6.87
CA TYR A 524 -4.55 12.81 7.73
C TYR A 524 -4.48 11.51 8.53
N TRP A 525 -4.13 10.39 7.90
CA TRP A 525 -3.96 9.10 8.58
C TRP A 525 -2.84 9.14 9.62
N ALA A 526 -1.65 9.65 9.26
CA ALA A 526 -0.46 9.65 10.11
C ALA A 526 -0.58 10.60 11.32
N GLY A 527 -1.32 11.70 11.16
CA GLY A 527 -1.60 12.66 12.23
C GLY A 527 -2.93 12.35 12.96
N LEU A 528 -4.02 12.95 12.49
CA LEU A 528 -5.31 12.94 13.19
C LEU A 528 -5.98 11.56 13.23
N GLY A 529 -5.92 10.80 12.14
CA GLY A 529 -6.62 9.52 11.99
C GLY A 529 -6.16 8.44 12.96
N THR A 530 -4.87 8.44 13.30
CA THR A 530 -4.25 7.47 14.24
C THR A 530 -3.92 8.09 15.59
N ARG A 531 -4.44 9.30 15.90
CA ARG A 531 -4.11 10.06 17.12
C ARG A 531 -2.59 10.18 17.34
N ALA A 532 -1.86 10.54 16.26
CA ALA A 532 -0.40 10.63 16.20
C ALA A 532 0.36 9.28 16.31
N GLY A 533 -0.32 8.14 16.23
CA GLY A 533 0.33 6.82 16.18
C GLY A 533 1.21 6.63 14.94
N GLY A 534 0.85 7.23 13.81
CA GLY A 534 1.64 7.26 12.58
C GLY A 534 2.70 8.36 12.50
N ARG A 535 3.18 8.92 13.63
CA ARG A 535 4.11 10.07 13.66
C ARG A 535 5.32 9.94 12.73
N PHE A 536 5.88 8.74 12.58
CA PHE A 536 7.00 8.47 11.67
C PHE A 536 6.71 8.86 10.22
N ASP A 537 5.52 8.55 9.75
CA ASP A 537 5.12 8.77 8.35
C ASP A 537 4.54 10.18 8.13
N SER A 538 4.36 10.93 9.22
CA SER A 538 3.92 12.32 9.19
C SER A 538 5.06 13.32 8.98
N PHE A 539 6.31 12.87 9.15
CA PHE A 539 7.51 13.67 8.87
C PHE A 539 7.62 14.00 7.38
N PRO A 540 8.05 15.23 7.00
CA PRO A 540 8.39 16.38 7.84
C PRO A 540 7.19 17.31 8.12
N GLU A 541 5.99 16.99 7.65
CA GLU A 541 4.91 17.96 7.53
C GLU A 541 4.21 18.30 8.86
N THR A 542 4.04 17.32 9.74
CA THR A 542 3.32 17.49 11.02
C THR A 542 4.01 16.68 12.12
N LEU A 543 3.82 17.06 13.40
CA LEU A 543 4.36 16.35 14.58
C LEU A 543 5.90 16.40 14.74
N TRP A 544 6.61 17.19 13.94
CA TRP A 544 8.07 17.32 14.00
C TRP A 544 8.57 18.79 13.99
N PRO A 545 8.06 19.68 14.87
CA PRO A 545 8.40 21.10 14.87
C PRO A 545 9.88 21.39 15.19
N ASP A 546 10.53 20.49 15.95
CA ASP A 546 11.89 20.71 16.45
C ASP A 546 12.97 20.33 15.41
N THR A 547 12.58 19.68 14.32
CA THR A 547 13.50 19.27 13.26
C THR A 547 13.70 20.37 12.24
N LEU A 548 14.91 20.50 11.71
CA LEU A 548 15.22 21.47 10.64
C LEU A 548 14.26 21.33 9.44
N ALA A 549 13.96 20.10 9.05
CA ALA A 549 13.03 19.82 7.95
C ALA A 549 11.60 20.27 8.26
N GLY A 550 11.14 20.11 9.51
CA GLY A 550 9.82 20.57 9.94
C GLY A 550 9.72 22.09 9.98
N GLN A 551 10.77 22.78 10.43
CA GLN A 551 10.83 24.25 10.44
C GLN A 551 10.78 24.81 9.01
N GLN A 552 11.62 24.30 8.11
CA GLN A 552 11.62 24.68 6.68
C GLN A 552 10.26 24.42 6.02
N PHE A 553 9.59 23.31 6.38
CA PHE A 553 8.26 23.02 5.89
C PHE A 553 7.23 24.04 6.40
N SER A 554 7.27 24.37 7.69
CA SER A 554 6.40 25.39 8.30
C SER A 554 6.57 26.75 7.64
N GLU A 555 7.81 27.17 7.39
CA GLU A 555 8.14 28.38 6.65
C GLU A 555 7.57 28.36 5.22
N SER A 556 7.74 27.26 4.49
CA SER A 556 7.16 27.13 3.15
C SER A 556 5.63 27.22 3.16
N VAL A 557 4.98 26.61 4.15
CA VAL A 557 3.51 26.64 4.29
C VAL A 557 3.03 28.03 4.69
N THR A 558 3.73 28.73 5.58
CA THR A 558 3.38 30.11 5.97
C THR A 558 3.53 31.07 4.79
N GLN A 559 4.61 30.98 4.02
CA GLN A 559 4.79 31.74 2.77
C GLN A 559 3.66 31.47 1.77
N GLN A 560 3.26 30.20 1.58
CA GLN A 560 2.15 29.84 0.69
C GLN A 560 0.78 30.34 1.18
N LYS A 561 0.60 30.54 2.49
CA LYS A 561 -0.63 31.12 3.04
C LYS A 561 -0.64 32.62 2.86
N LEU A 562 0.49 33.28 3.15
CA LEU A 562 0.65 34.73 2.95
C LEU A 562 0.43 35.13 1.48
N SER A 563 0.96 34.36 0.53
CA SER A 563 0.77 34.61 -0.91
C SER A 563 -0.64 34.36 -1.44
N LYS A 564 -1.53 33.75 -0.64
CA LYS A 564 -2.96 33.63 -0.97
C LYS A 564 -3.82 34.72 -0.34
N LEU A 565 -3.29 35.40 0.69
CA LEU A 565 -3.94 36.52 1.35
C LEU A 565 -3.66 37.84 0.64
N GLN A 566 -2.48 37.95 0.02
CA GLN A 566 -2.17 38.91 -1.03
C GLN A 566 -2.86 38.51 -2.33
#